data_AF-A0A960T4H6-F1
#
_entry.id   AF-A0A960T4H6-F1
#
_cell.length_a   1.000
_cell.length_b   1.000
_cell.length_c   1.000
_cell.angle_alpha   90.00
_cell.angle_beta   90.00
_cell.angle_gamma   90.00
#
_symmetry.space_group_name_H-M   'P 1'
#
loop_
_entity.id
_entity.type
_entity.pdbx_description
1 polymer ?
#
loop_
_entity_poly.entity_id
_entity_poly.type
_entity_poly.pdbx_seq_one_letter_code
_entity_poly.pdbx_strand_id
1 'polypeptide(L)'
;MHPSQISLVTCELDGLIQHLEELSEAYSSVFIISDSRIESAYRSQFDRESPAWKWITLSEGEMAKSLREVVHAWQDLASAHADRGSLVIGLGGGAVCDVAGFVAATYMRGIDIIQVPTTLLAMVDASVGGKTAIDFAGEKNLIGAFKVPIGVFICPHFLDSLDERQFRAGLAEIIKHAVIAGEEHRLALEENMGAILAKDTAVLREVIELSVRVKGDVVERDPLEKGHRALLNYGHTFGHAIEVEAGYGELLHGEAVAIGMAQA
;
A
#
# COMPACT_ATOMS: atom_id res chain seq x y z
N MET A 1 -11.57 -17.12 13.07
CA MET A 1 -11.71 -17.08 11.61
C MET A 1 -11.04 -15.78 11.17
N HIS A 2 -9.95 -15.84 10.40
CA HIS A 2 -9.45 -14.63 9.76
C HIS A 2 -10.54 -14.16 8.79
N PRO A 3 -11.06 -12.92 8.91
CA PRO A 3 -11.85 -12.38 7.82
C PRO A 3 -10.92 -12.39 6.61
N SER A 4 -11.36 -13.02 5.51
CA SER A 4 -10.83 -12.76 4.19
C SER A 4 -10.66 -11.24 4.05
N GLN A 5 -9.47 -10.77 3.67
CA GLN A 5 -9.25 -9.34 3.40
C GLN A 5 -10.40 -8.84 2.54
N ILE A 6 -11.18 -7.90 3.07
CA ILE A 6 -12.14 -7.17 2.26
C ILE A 6 -11.28 -6.19 1.45
N SER A 7 -10.87 -6.63 0.26
CA SER A 7 -10.35 -5.73 -0.76
C SER A 7 -11.55 -5.17 -1.50
N LEU A 8 -12.01 -4.01 -1.06
CA LEU A 8 -13.06 -3.28 -1.77
C LEU A 8 -12.37 -2.37 -2.78
N VAL A 9 -12.60 -2.61 -4.06
CA VAL A 9 -12.18 -1.69 -5.12
C VAL A 9 -13.35 -0.77 -5.43
N THR A 10 -13.31 0.45 -4.91
CA THR A 10 -14.29 1.50 -5.23
C THR A 10 -13.69 2.45 -6.24
N CYS A 11 -14.45 2.78 -7.28
CA CYS A 11 -13.93 3.62 -8.37
C CYS A 11 -13.95 5.12 -8.05
N GLU A 12 -14.71 5.55 -7.04
CA GLU A 12 -14.98 6.96 -6.76
C GLU A 12 -14.57 7.35 -5.34
N LEU A 13 -13.98 8.55 -5.21
CA LEU A 13 -13.46 9.08 -3.94
C LEU A 13 -14.56 9.32 -2.90
N ASP A 14 -15.70 9.89 -3.31
CA ASP A 14 -16.81 10.16 -2.38
C ASP A 14 -17.39 8.84 -1.83
N GLY A 15 -17.54 7.83 -2.69
CA GLY A 15 -17.99 6.50 -2.27
C GLY A 15 -16.99 5.77 -1.36
N LEU A 16 -15.68 6.00 -1.56
CA LEU A 16 -14.64 5.54 -0.63
C LEU A 16 -14.80 6.21 0.74
N ILE A 17 -14.91 7.54 0.77
CA ILE A 17 -15.01 8.30 2.02
C ILE A 17 -16.26 7.86 2.79
N GLN A 18 -17.42 7.79 2.14
CA GLN A 18 -18.66 7.33 2.76
C GLN A 18 -18.52 5.95 3.41
N HIS A 19 -17.84 5.01 2.73
CA HIS A 19 -17.65 3.68 3.28
C HIS A 19 -16.71 3.66 4.50
N LEU A 20 -15.67 4.51 4.49
CA LEU A 20 -14.79 4.69 5.65
C LEU A 20 -15.53 5.34 6.82
N GLU A 21 -16.45 6.28 6.56
CA GLU A 21 -17.32 6.90 7.57
C GLU A 21 -18.21 5.83 8.23
N GLU A 22 -18.90 5.01 7.45
CA GLU A 22 -19.74 3.92 7.97
C GLU A 22 -18.94 2.94 8.85
N LEU A 23 -17.72 2.58 8.44
CA LEU A 23 -16.84 1.71 9.23
C LEU A 23 -16.33 2.40 10.50
N SER A 24 -16.13 3.72 10.46
CA SER A 24 -15.61 4.50 11.59
C SER A 24 -16.57 4.51 12.79
N GLU A 25 -17.88 4.33 12.57
CA GLU A 25 -18.90 4.34 13.63
C GLU A 25 -18.70 3.23 14.67
N ALA A 26 -18.01 2.15 14.29
CA ALA A 26 -17.70 1.02 15.17
C ALA A 26 -16.51 1.28 16.11
N TYR A 27 -15.79 2.39 15.94
CA TYR A 27 -14.54 2.69 16.63
C TYR A 27 -14.67 3.88 17.59
N SER A 28 -13.89 3.86 18.68
CA SER A 28 -13.88 4.93 19.69
C SER A 28 -13.27 6.23 19.16
N SER A 29 -12.30 6.12 18.26
CA SER A 29 -11.68 7.22 17.55
C SER A 29 -10.94 6.71 16.31
N VAL A 30 -10.79 7.58 15.30
CA VAL A 30 -10.13 7.24 14.04
C VAL A 30 -9.02 8.23 13.73
N PHE A 31 -7.88 7.68 13.30
CA PHE A 31 -6.66 8.41 12.97
C PHE A 31 -6.25 8.13 11.53
N ILE A 32 -6.08 9.17 10.73
CA ILE A 32 -5.52 9.06 9.38
C ILE A 32 -4.03 9.33 9.48
N ILE A 33 -3.21 8.33 9.14
CA ILE A 33 -1.76 8.48 8.97
C ILE A 33 -1.50 8.67 7.48
N SER A 34 -0.92 9.81 7.09
CA SER A 34 -0.70 10.18 5.70
C SER A 34 0.60 10.97 5.53
N ASP A 35 1.08 11.13 4.30
CA ASP A 35 2.16 12.07 4.01
C ASP A 35 1.62 13.48 3.73
N SER A 36 2.49 14.49 3.80
CA SER A 36 2.09 15.90 3.63
C SER A 36 1.45 16.21 2.29
N ARG A 37 1.85 15.52 1.22
CA ARG A 37 1.31 15.74 -0.14
C ARG A 37 -0.12 15.24 -0.23
N ILE A 38 -0.37 14.02 0.25
CA ILE A 38 -1.70 13.40 0.22
C ILE A 38 -2.65 14.13 1.17
N GLU A 39 -2.21 14.47 2.38
CA GLU A 39 -3.01 15.28 3.30
C GLU A 39 -3.39 16.62 2.65
N SER A 40 -2.42 17.36 2.11
CA SER A 40 -2.70 18.65 1.48
C SER A 40 -3.69 18.55 0.30
N ALA A 41 -3.70 17.44 -0.42
CA ALA A 41 -4.54 17.26 -1.61
C ALA A 41 -5.97 16.79 -1.28
N TYR A 42 -6.15 16.01 -0.20
CA TYR A 42 -7.40 15.30 0.05
C TYR A 42 -8.06 15.61 1.40
N ARG A 43 -7.37 16.28 2.32
CA ARG A 43 -7.94 16.60 3.64
C ARG A 43 -9.27 17.34 3.57
N SER A 44 -9.42 18.27 2.62
CA SER A 44 -10.66 19.03 2.47
C SER A 44 -11.87 18.19 2.07
N GLN A 45 -11.64 17.05 1.42
CA GLN A 45 -12.66 16.10 0.97
C GLN A 45 -13.06 15.15 2.10
N PHE A 46 -12.08 14.67 2.87
CA PHE A 46 -12.32 13.84 4.06
C PHE A 46 -12.98 14.63 5.18
N ASP A 47 -12.55 15.86 5.44
CA ASP A 47 -13.06 16.69 6.55
C ASP A 47 -14.38 17.44 6.21
N ARG A 48 -15.08 17.07 5.11
CA ARG A 48 -16.34 17.72 4.72
C ARG A 48 -17.49 17.43 5.68
N GLU A 49 -17.57 16.18 6.11
CA GLU A 49 -18.63 15.66 6.96
C GLU A 49 -18.02 15.03 8.23
N SER A 50 -18.88 14.65 9.17
CA SER A 50 -18.47 13.86 10.33
C SER A 50 -18.08 12.45 9.87
N PRO A 51 -17.05 11.81 10.43
CA PRO A 51 -16.39 12.05 11.71
C PRO A 51 -15.25 13.07 11.67
N ALA A 52 -14.88 13.60 12.84
CA ALA A 52 -13.67 14.40 12.99
C ALA A 52 -12.42 13.50 12.86
N TRP A 53 -11.91 13.36 11.63
CA TRP A 53 -10.66 12.65 11.35
C TRP A 53 -9.49 13.32 12.06
N LYS A 54 -8.68 12.55 12.79
CA LYS A 54 -7.44 13.05 13.39
C LYS A 54 -6.28 12.69 12.47
N TRP A 55 -5.71 13.70 11.82
CA TRP A 55 -4.58 13.52 10.90
C TRP A 55 -3.26 13.47 11.66
N ILE A 56 -2.40 12.53 11.27
CA ILE A 56 -1.00 12.38 11.69
C ILE A 56 -0.17 12.42 10.42
N THR A 57 0.52 13.54 10.21
CA THR A 57 1.30 13.79 8.99
C THR A 57 2.72 13.24 9.14
N LEU A 58 3.13 12.41 8.19
CA LEU A 58 4.49 11.90 8.05
C LEU A 58 5.27 12.69 7.00
N SER A 59 6.59 12.50 6.99
CA SER A 59 7.45 12.91 5.88
C SER A 59 7.06 12.21 4.55
N GLU A 60 7.37 12.83 3.41
CA GLU A 60 7.06 12.25 2.09
C GLU A 60 8.05 11.16 1.67
N GLY A 61 7.55 10.20 0.88
CA GLY A 61 8.36 9.15 0.26
C GLY A 61 9.03 8.22 1.28
N GLU A 62 10.23 7.74 0.96
CA GLU A 62 10.95 6.77 1.79
C GLU A 62 11.38 7.36 3.15
N MET A 63 11.46 8.69 3.29
CA MET A 63 11.78 9.34 4.57
C MET A 63 10.74 9.04 5.65
N ALA A 64 9.49 8.71 5.25
CA ALA A 64 8.46 8.25 6.16
C ALA A 64 8.89 6.99 6.94
N LYS A 65 9.71 6.12 6.33
CA LYS A 65 10.08 4.79 6.85
C LYS A 65 11.18 4.87 7.89
N SER A 66 11.01 5.69 8.92
CA SER A 66 12.01 5.85 9.97
C SER A 66 11.40 5.66 11.36
N LEU A 67 12.22 5.22 12.31
CA LEU A 67 11.81 5.13 13.72
C LEU A 67 11.36 6.49 14.29
N ARG A 68 11.91 7.59 13.76
CA ARG A 68 11.52 8.95 14.15
C ARG A 68 10.04 9.22 13.84
N GLU A 69 9.61 8.89 12.63
CA GLU A 69 8.22 9.06 12.18
C GLU A 69 7.26 8.15 12.96
N VAL A 70 7.68 6.92 13.25
CA VAL A 70 6.92 6.00 14.11
C VAL A 70 6.75 6.56 15.53
N VAL A 71 7.82 7.10 16.13
CA VAL A 71 7.77 7.71 17.46
C VAL A 71 6.84 8.93 17.47
N HIS A 72 6.90 9.76 16.42
CA HIS A 72 6.00 10.89 16.24
C HIS A 72 4.53 10.43 16.19
N ALA A 73 4.21 9.42 15.37
CA ALA A 73 2.86 8.88 15.29
C ALA A 73 2.36 8.30 16.62
N TRP A 74 3.20 7.59 17.39
CA TRP A 74 2.83 7.12 18.72
C TRP A 74 2.58 8.26 19.72
N GLN A 75 3.34 9.36 19.64
CA GLN A 75 3.14 10.53 20.49
C GLN A 75 1.80 11.20 20.20
N ASP A 76 1.43 11.33 18.93
CA ASP A 76 0.15 11.91 18.53
C ASP A 76 -1.04 11.04 18.95
N LEU A 77 -0.95 9.72 18.73
CA LEU A 77 -1.96 8.76 19.20
C LEU A 77 -2.15 8.85 20.72
N ALA A 78 -1.06 8.86 21.49
CA ALA A 78 -1.11 8.95 22.95
C ALA A 78 -1.69 10.29 23.44
N SER A 79 -1.26 11.40 22.83
CA SER A 79 -1.72 12.75 23.16
C SER A 79 -3.21 12.95 22.85
N ALA A 80 -3.69 12.30 21.80
CA ALA A 80 -5.09 12.30 21.40
C ALA A 80 -5.96 11.25 22.12
N HIS A 81 -5.39 10.55 23.12
CA HIS A 81 -6.02 9.51 23.92
C HIS A 81 -6.54 8.32 23.11
N ALA A 82 -5.83 7.90 22.06
CA ALA A 82 -6.13 6.67 21.33
C ALA A 82 -6.10 5.46 22.28
N ASP A 83 -7.12 4.61 22.19
CA ASP A 83 -7.30 3.40 22.99
C ASP A 83 -7.31 2.13 22.12
N ARG A 84 -7.60 0.97 22.72
CA ARG A 84 -7.62 -0.31 21.98
C ARG A 84 -8.79 -0.44 21.00
N GLY A 85 -9.82 0.39 21.14
CA GLY A 85 -10.96 0.47 20.24
C GLY A 85 -10.78 1.55 19.17
N SER A 86 -9.57 2.09 19.01
CA SER A 86 -9.25 3.07 17.98
C SER A 86 -8.84 2.40 16.66
N LEU A 87 -9.05 3.11 15.56
CA LEU A 87 -8.71 2.69 14.20
C LEU A 87 -7.63 3.58 13.61
N VAL A 88 -6.64 2.97 12.95
CA VAL A 88 -5.70 3.67 12.06
C VAL A 88 -6.15 3.47 10.60
N ILE A 89 -6.10 4.54 9.82
CA ILE A 89 -6.24 4.51 8.36
C ILE A 89 -4.90 4.95 7.78
N GLY A 90 -4.20 4.04 7.10
CA GLY A 90 -3.01 4.37 6.32
C GLY A 90 -3.41 4.88 4.95
N LEU A 91 -3.34 6.19 4.74
CA LEU A 91 -3.73 6.85 3.48
C LEU A 91 -2.48 7.38 2.78
N GLY A 92 -1.95 6.66 1.79
CA GLY A 92 -0.75 7.09 1.08
C GLY A 92 -0.08 6.03 0.21
N GLY A 93 1.16 6.30 -0.18
CA GLY A 93 2.00 5.33 -0.91
C GLY A 93 2.49 4.18 -0.03
N GLY A 94 3.35 3.32 -0.59
CA GLY A 94 3.83 2.12 0.10
C GLY A 94 4.53 2.42 1.43
N ALA A 95 5.33 3.48 1.47
CA ALA A 95 6.01 3.94 2.68
C ALA A 95 5.03 4.31 3.81
N VAL A 96 3.95 5.04 3.49
CA VAL A 96 2.89 5.38 4.46
C VAL A 96 2.17 4.11 4.91
N CYS A 97 1.81 3.21 3.99
CA CYS A 97 1.14 1.95 4.32
C CYS A 97 1.97 1.11 5.30
N ASP A 98 3.27 0.98 5.05
CA ASP A 98 4.20 0.26 5.91
C ASP A 98 4.29 0.88 7.31
N VAL A 99 4.49 2.20 7.40
CA VAL A 99 4.64 2.91 8.67
C VAL A 99 3.34 2.88 9.47
N ALA A 100 2.21 3.19 8.83
CA ALA A 100 0.89 3.14 9.47
C ALA A 100 0.58 1.72 9.99
N GLY A 101 0.90 0.72 9.18
CA GLY A 101 0.78 -0.69 9.57
C GLY A 101 1.64 -1.05 10.77
N PHE A 102 2.90 -0.62 10.79
CA PHE A 102 3.81 -0.89 11.90
C PHE A 102 3.38 -0.16 13.17
N VAL A 103 2.94 1.10 13.05
CA VAL A 103 2.34 1.87 14.15
C VAL A 103 1.14 1.15 14.73
N ALA A 104 0.19 0.71 13.90
CA ALA A 104 -1.00 -0.01 14.34
C ALA A 104 -0.67 -1.39 14.95
N ALA A 105 0.36 -2.08 14.46
CA ALA A 105 0.81 -3.36 14.99
C ALA A 105 1.37 -3.27 16.42
N THR A 106 2.01 -2.13 16.73
CA THR A 106 2.82 -1.96 17.94
C THR A 106 2.13 -1.11 19.00
N TYR A 107 1.31 -0.13 18.60
CA TYR A 107 0.57 0.72 19.53
C TYR A 107 -0.45 -0.11 20.33
N MET A 108 -0.40 -0.01 21.66
CA MET A 108 -1.18 -0.83 22.59
C MET A 108 -1.10 -2.37 22.37
N ARG A 109 -0.01 -2.85 21.74
CA ARG A 109 0.18 -4.24 21.29
C ARG A 109 -0.77 -4.68 20.16
N GLY A 110 -1.29 -3.73 19.40
CA GLY A 110 -2.17 -3.98 18.27
C GLY A 110 -3.49 -3.23 18.41
N ILE A 111 -3.75 -2.33 17.45
CA ILE A 111 -5.06 -1.73 17.16
C ILE A 111 -5.43 -1.99 15.71
N ASP A 112 -6.69 -1.80 15.32
CA ASP A 112 -7.12 -2.08 13.96
C ASP A 112 -6.55 -1.10 12.94
N ILE A 113 -6.39 -1.59 11.71
CA ILE A 113 -5.91 -0.77 10.59
C ILE A 113 -6.68 -1.08 9.31
N ILE A 114 -7.03 -0.01 8.61
CA ILE A 114 -7.46 0.00 7.21
C ILE A 114 -6.35 0.61 6.36
N GLN A 115 -6.11 0.05 5.17
CA GLN A 115 -5.18 0.62 4.20
C GLN A 115 -5.94 1.26 3.03
N VAL A 116 -5.54 2.46 2.65
CA VAL A 116 -6.06 3.22 1.51
C VAL A 116 -4.86 3.65 0.63
N PRO A 117 -4.33 2.73 -0.20
CA PRO A 117 -3.16 3.00 -1.02
C PRO A 117 -3.43 4.03 -2.13
N THR A 118 -2.53 4.99 -2.30
CA THR A 118 -2.66 6.10 -3.29
C THR A 118 -1.68 5.99 -4.47
N THR A 119 -0.79 5.01 -4.46
CA THR A 119 0.14 4.72 -5.56
C THR A 119 -0.18 3.36 -6.16
N LEU A 120 0.05 3.18 -7.46
CA LEU A 120 -0.22 1.90 -8.12
C LEU A 120 0.55 0.75 -7.47
N LEU A 121 1.82 0.98 -7.13
CA LEU A 121 2.66 0.03 -6.40
C LEU A 121 2.02 -0.39 -5.06
N ALA A 122 1.53 0.58 -4.27
CA ALA A 122 0.90 0.27 -2.99
C ALA A 122 -0.43 -0.47 -3.16
N MET A 123 -1.21 -0.15 -4.20
CA MET A 123 -2.50 -0.77 -4.49
C MET A 123 -2.35 -2.27 -4.78
N VAL A 124 -1.32 -2.66 -5.52
CA VAL A 124 -1.16 -4.05 -5.97
C VAL A 124 -0.17 -4.86 -5.15
N ASP A 125 0.68 -4.19 -4.37
CA ASP A 125 1.71 -4.84 -3.57
C ASP A 125 1.67 -4.37 -2.10
N ALA A 126 2.23 -3.20 -1.75
CA ALA A 126 2.53 -2.87 -0.35
C ALA A 126 1.35 -2.97 0.64
N SER A 127 0.13 -2.63 0.22
CA SER A 127 -1.06 -2.69 1.09
C SER A 127 -1.60 -4.11 1.34
N VAL A 128 -1.13 -5.10 0.58
CA VAL A 128 -1.64 -6.48 0.57
C VAL A 128 -0.64 -7.44 1.21
N GLY A 129 -1.11 -8.35 2.07
CA GLY A 129 -0.31 -9.42 2.66
C GLY A 129 0.37 -9.10 4.00
N GLY A 130 0.02 -7.97 4.62
CA GLY A 130 0.24 -7.68 6.04
C GLY A 130 1.68 -7.48 6.49
N LYS A 131 2.64 -7.33 5.57
CA LYS A 131 3.99 -6.88 5.91
C LYS A 131 3.94 -5.40 6.23
N THR A 132 4.61 -5.01 7.30
CA THR A 132 4.74 -3.62 7.71
C THR A 132 6.15 -3.43 8.28
N ALA A 133 6.86 -2.38 7.89
CA ALA A 133 8.23 -2.21 8.31
C ALA A 133 8.71 -0.75 8.24
N ILE A 134 9.83 -0.48 8.92
CA ILE A 134 10.62 0.73 8.77
C ILE A 134 12.05 0.37 8.40
N ASP A 135 12.74 1.35 7.83
CA ASP A 135 14.14 1.26 7.54
C ASP A 135 14.94 1.56 8.80
N PHE A 136 16.05 0.85 8.97
CA PHE A 136 16.89 1.01 10.15
C PHE A 136 18.35 0.72 9.83
N ALA A 137 19.25 1.57 10.31
CA ALA A 137 20.70 1.45 10.11
C ALA A 137 21.14 1.33 8.63
N GLY A 138 20.41 1.97 7.71
CA GLY A 138 20.71 1.93 6.27
C GLY A 138 20.11 0.74 5.52
N GLU A 139 19.46 -0.19 6.23
CA GLU A 139 18.81 -1.36 5.66
C GLU A 139 17.31 -1.12 5.50
N LYS A 140 16.79 -1.36 4.29
CA LYS A 140 15.35 -1.23 3.99
C LYS A 140 14.54 -2.31 4.71
N ASN A 141 13.37 -1.94 5.23
CA ASN A 141 12.39 -2.87 5.82
C ASN A 141 12.94 -3.76 6.96
N LEU A 142 14.04 -3.37 7.61
CA LEU A 142 14.75 -4.22 8.55
C LEU A 142 13.94 -4.52 9.83
N ILE A 143 13.18 -3.54 10.32
CA ILE A 143 12.38 -3.68 11.54
C ILE A 143 10.92 -3.63 11.17
N GLY A 144 10.16 -4.68 11.49
CA GLY A 144 8.77 -4.78 11.08
C GLY A 144 7.93 -5.74 11.90
N ALA A 145 6.67 -5.88 11.48
CA ALA A 145 5.70 -6.80 12.04
C ALA A 145 4.74 -7.30 10.95
N PHE A 146 4.14 -8.46 11.20
CA PHE A 146 2.99 -8.92 10.41
C PHE A 146 1.70 -8.38 11.02
N LYS A 147 1.03 -7.47 10.32
CA LYS A 147 -0.26 -6.87 10.68
C LYS A 147 -1.16 -6.86 9.45
N VAL A 148 -2.09 -7.81 9.42
CA VAL A 148 -3.11 -7.87 8.36
C VAL A 148 -4.12 -6.75 8.62
N PRO A 149 -4.36 -5.85 7.65
CA PRO A 149 -5.41 -4.85 7.77
C PRO A 149 -6.79 -5.50 7.73
N ILE A 150 -7.77 -4.89 8.40
CA ILE A 150 -9.16 -5.38 8.37
C ILE A 150 -9.81 -5.15 7.00
N GLY A 151 -9.29 -4.19 6.23
CA GLY A 151 -9.72 -3.89 4.87
C GLY A 151 -8.64 -3.12 4.09
N VAL A 152 -8.63 -3.31 2.79
CA VAL A 152 -7.81 -2.54 1.84
C VAL A 152 -8.77 -1.90 0.83
N PHE A 153 -8.82 -0.57 0.81
CA PHE A 153 -9.72 0.16 -0.06
C PHE A 153 -8.94 0.84 -1.18
N ILE A 154 -9.18 0.37 -2.40
CA ILE A 154 -8.42 0.84 -3.57
C ILE A 154 -9.31 1.75 -4.39
N CYS A 155 -8.85 2.99 -4.56
CA CYS A 155 -9.50 3.99 -5.41
C CYS A 155 -8.57 4.47 -6.52
N PRO A 156 -8.78 4.06 -7.78
CA PRO A 156 -7.95 4.48 -8.92
C PRO A 156 -7.88 6.00 -9.13
N HIS A 157 -8.85 6.77 -8.60
CA HIS A 157 -8.83 8.25 -8.67
C HIS A 157 -7.53 8.87 -8.13
N PHE A 158 -6.88 8.26 -7.13
CA PHE A 158 -5.59 8.75 -6.62
C PHE A 158 -4.49 8.75 -7.69
N LEU A 159 -4.59 7.86 -8.69
CA LEU A 159 -3.61 7.72 -9.77
C LEU A 159 -3.65 8.90 -10.76
N ASP A 160 -4.73 9.68 -10.79
CA ASP A 160 -4.85 10.87 -11.65
C ASP A 160 -3.76 11.90 -11.32
N SER A 161 -3.43 12.04 -10.03
CA SER A 161 -2.41 12.96 -9.52
C SER A 161 -1.01 12.34 -9.42
N LEU A 162 -0.88 11.04 -9.67
CA LEU A 162 0.37 10.30 -9.54
C LEU A 162 1.31 10.62 -10.71
N ASP A 163 2.58 10.86 -10.37
CA ASP A 163 3.65 11.06 -11.35
C ASP A 163 3.76 9.85 -12.29
N GLU A 164 4.01 10.12 -13.57
CA GLU A 164 4.06 9.10 -14.61
C GLU A 164 5.17 8.05 -14.36
N ARG A 165 6.33 8.47 -13.82
CA ARG A 165 7.42 7.54 -13.48
C ARG A 165 7.00 6.61 -12.34
N GLN A 166 6.31 7.14 -11.33
CA GLN A 166 5.75 6.34 -10.22
C GLN A 166 4.65 5.38 -10.68
N PHE A 167 3.78 5.83 -11.58
CA PHE A 167 2.76 4.98 -12.18
C PHE A 167 3.40 3.80 -12.93
N ARG A 168 4.39 4.07 -13.79
CA ARG A 168 5.14 3.03 -14.52
C ARG A 168 5.91 2.08 -13.61
N ALA A 169 6.51 2.59 -12.53
CA ALA A 169 7.14 1.74 -11.53
C ALA A 169 6.12 0.76 -10.91
N GLY A 170 4.90 1.22 -10.59
CA GLY A 170 3.84 0.33 -10.12
C GLY A 170 3.38 -0.72 -11.16
N LEU A 171 3.43 -0.39 -12.46
CA LEU A 171 3.08 -1.34 -13.52
C LEU A 171 4.02 -2.55 -13.57
N ALA A 172 5.28 -2.42 -13.13
CA ALA A 172 6.21 -3.54 -13.07
C ALA A 172 5.66 -4.68 -12.20
N GLU A 173 5.01 -4.35 -11.09
CA GLU A 173 4.38 -5.34 -10.20
C GLU A 173 3.13 -5.99 -10.82
N ILE A 174 2.35 -5.22 -11.58
CA ILE A 174 1.21 -5.77 -12.33
C ILE A 174 1.69 -6.76 -13.39
N ILE A 175 2.76 -6.42 -14.12
CA ILE A 175 3.38 -7.31 -15.11
C ILE A 175 3.90 -8.57 -14.42
N LYS A 176 4.57 -8.44 -13.27
CA LYS A 176 5.03 -9.57 -12.44
C LYS A 176 3.86 -10.49 -12.09
N HIS A 177 2.75 -9.95 -11.58
CA HIS A 177 1.58 -10.74 -11.22
C HIS A 177 0.93 -11.41 -12.43
N ALA A 178 0.85 -10.74 -13.58
CA ALA A 178 0.33 -11.35 -14.81
C ALA A 178 1.19 -12.54 -15.27
N VAL A 179 2.52 -12.42 -15.19
CA VAL A 179 3.45 -13.54 -15.49
C VAL A 179 3.25 -14.70 -14.52
N ILE A 180 3.10 -14.43 -13.22
CA ILE A 180 2.84 -15.46 -12.20
C ILE A 180 1.48 -16.14 -12.44
N ALA A 181 0.47 -15.39 -12.89
CA ALA A 181 -0.87 -15.88 -13.15
C ALA A 181 -0.95 -16.75 -14.41
N GLY A 182 -0.06 -16.55 -15.38
CA GLY A 182 0.09 -17.39 -16.57
C GLY A 182 -0.09 -16.65 -17.89
N GLU A 183 0.04 -17.39 -18.99
CA GLU A 183 0.11 -16.83 -20.35
C GLU A 183 -1.14 -16.04 -20.76
N GLU A 184 -2.33 -16.53 -20.42
CA GLU A 184 -3.60 -15.85 -20.72
C GLU A 184 -3.63 -14.44 -20.12
N HIS A 185 -3.27 -14.31 -18.84
CA HIS A 185 -3.25 -13.01 -18.15
C HIS A 185 -2.17 -12.08 -18.69
N ARG A 186 -0.99 -12.61 -19.05
CA ARG A 186 0.07 -11.83 -19.69
C ARG A 186 -0.41 -11.25 -21.03
N LEU A 187 -1.03 -12.06 -21.88
CA LEU A 187 -1.56 -11.63 -23.18
C LEU A 187 -2.66 -10.58 -23.00
N ALA A 188 -3.60 -10.79 -22.07
CA ALA A 188 -4.65 -9.81 -21.80
C ALA A 188 -4.08 -8.46 -21.31
N LEU A 189 -3.01 -8.48 -20.51
CA LEU A 189 -2.32 -7.27 -20.06
C LEU A 189 -1.65 -6.54 -21.24
N GLU A 190 -1.01 -7.28 -22.15
CA GLU A 190 -0.38 -6.72 -23.36
C GLU A 190 -1.40 -6.06 -24.28
N GLU A 191 -2.54 -6.71 -24.53
CA GLU A 191 -3.64 -6.18 -25.34
C GLU A 191 -4.22 -4.89 -24.74
N ASN A 192 -4.29 -4.79 -23.41
CA ASN A 192 -4.83 -3.64 -22.70
C ASN A 192 -3.81 -2.54 -22.38
N MET A 193 -2.52 -2.73 -22.69
CA MET A 193 -1.44 -1.82 -22.26
C MET A 193 -1.67 -0.37 -22.69
N GLY A 194 -2.23 -0.15 -23.89
CA GLY A 194 -2.58 1.21 -24.35
C GLY A 194 -3.61 1.90 -23.46
N ALA A 195 -4.66 1.17 -23.04
CA ALA A 195 -5.70 1.69 -22.15
C ALA A 195 -5.18 1.88 -20.71
N ILE A 196 -4.32 0.97 -20.24
CA ILE A 196 -3.66 1.08 -18.94
C ILE A 196 -2.79 2.34 -18.86
N LEU A 197 -1.96 2.59 -19.88
CA LEU A 197 -1.12 3.79 -19.95
C LEU A 197 -1.95 5.07 -20.12
N ALA A 198 -3.13 4.98 -20.71
CA ALA A 198 -4.11 6.06 -20.77
C ALA A 198 -4.91 6.24 -19.47
N LYS A 199 -4.64 5.43 -18.44
CA LYS A 199 -5.34 5.39 -17.14
C LYS A 199 -6.86 5.22 -17.28
N ASP A 200 -7.30 4.40 -18.25
CA ASP A 200 -8.71 4.05 -18.37
C ASP A 200 -9.21 3.39 -17.08
N THR A 201 -10.23 3.99 -16.45
CA THR A 201 -10.68 3.58 -15.10
C THR A 201 -11.20 2.15 -15.06
N ALA A 202 -11.90 1.70 -16.10
CA ALA A 202 -12.47 0.35 -16.15
C ALA A 202 -11.35 -0.69 -16.29
N VAL A 203 -10.42 -0.46 -17.21
CA VAL A 203 -9.27 -1.35 -17.41
C VAL A 203 -8.35 -1.35 -16.19
N LEU A 204 -8.07 -0.18 -15.59
CA LEU A 204 -7.25 -0.09 -14.37
C LEU A 204 -7.86 -0.89 -13.22
N ARG A 205 -9.17 -0.80 -13.03
CA ARG A 205 -9.87 -1.59 -12.02
C ARG A 205 -9.63 -3.08 -12.22
N GLU A 206 -9.84 -3.60 -13.44
CA GLU A 206 -9.69 -5.02 -13.74
C GLU A 206 -8.26 -5.53 -13.48
N VAL A 207 -7.24 -4.79 -13.92
CA VAL A 207 -5.83 -5.22 -13.75
C VAL A 207 -5.35 -5.12 -12.30
N ILE A 208 -5.86 -4.16 -11.53
CA ILE A 208 -5.60 -4.04 -10.10
C ILE A 208 -6.28 -5.18 -9.35
N GLU A 209 -7.56 -5.46 -9.62
CA GLU A 209 -8.30 -6.56 -8.99
C GLU A 209 -7.64 -7.92 -9.25
N LEU A 210 -7.18 -8.15 -10.48
CA LEU A 210 -6.42 -9.35 -10.83
C LEU A 210 -5.10 -9.43 -10.05
N SER A 211 -4.32 -8.35 -10.02
CA SER A 211 -3.04 -8.33 -9.29
C SER A 211 -3.20 -8.61 -7.80
N VAL A 212 -4.19 -7.96 -7.17
CA VAL A 212 -4.52 -8.17 -5.75
C VAL A 212 -4.95 -9.61 -5.51
N ARG A 213 -5.74 -10.21 -6.41
CA ARG A 213 -6.14 -11.62 -6.32
C ARG A 213 -4.94 -12.57 -6.42
N VAL A 214 -4.08 -12.39 -7.42
CA VAL A 214 -2.89 -13.21 -7.62
C VAL A 214 -1.99 -13.15 -6.38
N LYS A 215 -1.74 -11.95 -5.86
CA LYS A 215 -0.96 -11.78 -4.64
C LYS A 215 -1.65 -12.41 -3.43
N GLY A 216 -2.96 -12.20 -3.30
CA GLY A 216 -3.79 -12.80 -2.24
C GLY A 216 -3.69 -14.32 -2.22
N ASP A 217 -3.87 -14.97 -3.37
CA ASP A 217 -3.78 -16.43 -3.53
C ASP A 217 -2.39 -16.96 -3.14
N VAL A 218 -1.33 -16.24 -3.53
CA VAL A 218 0.05 -16.62 -3.18
C VAL A 218 0.32 -16.46 -1.68
N VAL A 219 -0.17 -15.38 -1.06
CA VAL A 219 -0.04 -15.12 0.39
C VAL A 219 -0.86 -16.11 1.20
N GLU A 220 -2.09 -16.44 0.80
CA GLU A 220 -2.95 -17.39 1.50
C GLU A 220 -2.33 -18.79 1.54
N ARG A 221 -1.68 -19.20 0.43
CA ARG A 221 -0.96 -20.48 0.35
C ARG A 221 0.31 -20.53 1.20
N ASP A 222 0.95 -19.39 1.44
CA ASP A 222 2.19 -19.30 2.21
C ASP A 222 2.30 -17.98 3.01
N PRO A 223 1.55 -17.86 4.14
CA PRO A 223 1.45 -16.60 4.87
C PRO A 223 2.75 -16.14 5.55
N LEU A 224 3.67 -17.08 5.82
CA LEU A 224 4.90 -16.87 6.57
C LEU A 224 6.17 -17.09 5.74
N GLU A 225 6.06 -17.13 4.41
CA GLU A 225 7.21 -17.17 3.48
C GLU A 225 8.13 -18.38 3.64
N LYS A 226 7.55 -19.58 3.66
CA LYS A 226 8.29 -20.84 3.77
C LYS A 226 8.57 -21.50 2.41
N GLY A 227 8.07 -20.95 1.31
CA GLY A 227 8.35 -21.46 -0.04
C GLY A 227 7.57 -20.74 -1.14
N HIS A 228 6.28 -21.06 -1.29
CA HIS A 228 5.46 -20.64 -2.44
C HIS A 228 5.41 -19.10 -2.61
N ARG A 229 5.50 -18.33 -1.52
CA ARG A 229 5.50 -16.86 -1.61
C ARG A 229 6.74 -16.28 -2.29
N ALA A 230 7.79 -17.09 -2.48
CA ALA A 230 8.98 -16.71 -3.27
C ALA A 230 8.67 -16.42 -4.74
N LEU A 231 7.52 -16.88 -5.28
CA LEU A 231 7.08 -16.50 -6.62
C LEU A 231 6.93 -14.98 -6.77
N LEU A 232 6.50 -14.28 -5.71
CA LEU A 232 6.39 -12.82 -5.71
C LEU A 232 7.75 -12.12 -5.78
N ASN A 233 8.86 -12.84 -5.63
CA ASN A 233 10.21 -12.30 -5.79
C ASN A 233 10.74 -12.44 -7.23
N TYR A 234 9.89 -12.78 -8.20
CA TYR A 234 10.29 -12.75 -9.61
C TYR A 234 10.84 -11.36 -9.98
N GLY A 235 12.04 -11.33 -10.56
CA GLY A 235 12.83 -10.13 -10.83
C GLY A 235 13.52 -9.47 -9.62
N HIS A 236 13.09 -9.73 -8.38
CA HIS A 236 13.57 -9.00 -7.20
C HIS A 236 15.01 -9.32 -6.82
N THR A 237 15.51 -10.55 -7.08
CA THR A 237 16.92 -10.89 -6.79
C THR A 237 17.89 -9.97 -7.53
N PHE A 238 17.65 -9.74 -8.82
CA PHE A 238 18.43 -8.80 -9.62
C PHE A 238 18.05 -7.35 -9.31
N GLY A 239 16.76 -7.06 -9.14
CA GLY A 239 16.27 -5.72 -8.82
C GLY A 239 16.89 -5.13 -7.56
N HIS A 240 16.93 -5.90 -6.46
CA HIS A 240 17.55 -5.43 -5.21
C HIS A 240 19.05 -5.18 -5.38
N ALA A 241 19.77 -6.03 -6.12
CA ALA A 241 21.19 -5.80 -6.39
C ALA A 241 21.40 -4.50 -7.20
N ILE A 242 20.51 -4.21 -8.16
CA ILE A 242 20.53 -2.98 -8.95
C ILE A 242 20.23 -1.75 -8.08
N GLU A 243 19.23 -1.81 -7.19
CA GLU A 243 18.91 -0.71 -6.26
C GLU A 243 20.09 -0.39 -5.35
N VAL A 244 20.77 -1.42 -4.81
CA VAL A 244 21.92 -1.25 -3.92
C VAL A 244 23.10 -0.61 -4.68
N GLU A 245 23.43 -1.13 -5.86
CA GLU A 245 24.60 -0.65 -6.63
C GLU A 245 24.37 0.74 -7.23
N ALA A 246 23.14 1.05 -7.68
CA ALA A 246 22.80 2.39 -8.16
C ALA A 246 22.73 3.42 -7.04
N GLY A 247 22.53 2.98 -5.80
CA GLY A 247 22.18 3.83 -4.66
C GLY A 247 20.65 4.00 -4.54
N TYR A 248 20.14 3.77 -3.34
CA TYR A 248 18.70 3.87 -3.08
C TYR A 248 18.15 5.25 -3.46
N GLY A 249 17.09 5.25 -4.29
CA GLY A 249 16.41 6.46 -4.74
C GLY A 249 16.79 6.92 -6.15
N GLU A 250 17.91 6.46 -6.71
CA GLU A 250 18.28 6.74 -8.11
C GLU A 250 17.32 6.05 -9.08
N LEU A 251 17.10 4.74 -8.86
CA LEU A 251 16.06 3.97 -9.50
C LEU A 251 14.89 3.76 -8.55
N LEU A 252 13.66 3.85 -9.09
CA LEU A 252 12.48 3.41 -8.37
C LEU A 252 12.48 1.88 -8.28
N HIS A 253 11.91 1.35 -7.19
CA HIS A 253 11.82 -0.10 -6.96
C HIS A 253 11.27 -0.86 -8.18
N GLY A 254 10.16 -0.39 -8.75
CA GLY A 254 9.55 -1.01 -9.93
C GLY A 254 10.42 -0.95 -11.20
N GLU A 255 11.27 0.07 -11.36
CA GLU A 255 12.22 0.12 -12.47
C GLU A 255 13.29 -0.96 -12.32
N ALA A 256 13.83 -1.13 -11.11
CA ALA A 256 14.80 -2.16 -10.80
C ALA A 256 14.19 -3.58 -10.93
N VAL A 257 12.95 -3.77 -10.45
CA VAL A 257 12.20 -5.03 -10.63
C VAL A 257 11.96 -5.34 -12.10
N ALA A 258 11.57 -4.34 -12.92
CA ALA A 258 11.37 -4.54 -14.35
C ALA A 258 12.66 -4.98 -15.07
N ILE A 259 13.80 -4.34 -14.77
CA ILE A 259 15.11 -4.76 -15.28
C ILE A 259 15.43 -6.18 -14.80
N GLY A 260 15.18 -6.46 -13.52
CA GLY A 260 15.44 -7.77 -12.93
C GLY A 260 14.61 -8.88 -13.55
N MET A 261 13.35 -8.64 -13.89
CA MET A 261 12.49 -9.60 -14.61
C MET A 261 13.05 -9.89 -16.01
N ALA A 262 13.61 -8.90 -16.70
CA ALA A 262 14.22 -9.11 -18.02
C ALA A 262 15.52 -9.94 -17.98
N GLN A 263 16.13 -10.10 -16.80
CA GLN A 263 17.33 -10.93 -16.59
C GLN A 263 17.04 -12.33 -16.04
N ALA A 264 15.79 -12.58 -15.60
CA ALA A 264 15.41 -13.76 -14.82
C ALA A 264 14.99 -14.98 -15.67
#